data_AF-A0A645FHT2-F1
#
_entry.id   AF-A0A645FHT2-F1
#
_cell.length_a   1.000
_cell.length_b   1.000
_cell.length_c   1.000
_cell.angle_alpha   90.00
_cell.angle_beta   90.00
_cell.angle_gamma   90.00
#
_symmetry.space_group_name_H-M   'P 1'
#
loop_
_entity.id
_entity.type
_entity.pdbx_description
1 polymer ?
#
loop_
_entity_poly.entity_id
_entity_poly.type
_entity_poly.pdbx_seq_one_letter_code
_entity_poly.pdbx_strand_id
1 'polypeptide(L)'
;MNKDEVDRMVKEAEANAEADKKRKEVVEVRNQADSLCYQAEKTIKDMDGKGSEELVKKVEAALVTLKETLKGDDAEKIKADTEALTKPLYELSAELYKQTEAAKGPEGAAGGEKKAADDVVDAEVVDEDKK
;
A
#
# COMPACT_ATOMS: atom_id res chain seq x y z
N MET A 1 -45.48 25.53 11.64
CA MET A 1 -44.93 24.16 11.54
C MET A 1 -45.46 23.38 12.72
N ASN A 2 -46.22 22.31 12.47
CA ASN A 2 -46.70 21.43 13.54
C ASN A 2 -45.58 20.48 13.99
N LYS A 3 -45.66 19.98 15.22
CA LYS A 3 -44.63 19.13 15.82
C LYS A 3 -44.33 17.87 14.98
N ASP A 4 -45.36 17.30 14.34
CA ASP A 4 -45.22 16.17 13.42
C ASP A 4 -44.43 16.49 12.14
N GLU A 5 -44.47 17.74 11.69
CA GLU A 5 -43.75 18.22 10.51
C GLU A 5 -42.27 18.48 10.86
N VAL A 6 -41.99 18.94 12.09
CA VAL A 6 -40.63 19.06 12.63
C VAL A 6 -39.98 17.69 12.78
N ASP A 7 -40.67 16.71 13.38
CA ASP A 7 -40.13 15.36 13.57
C ASP A 7 -39.88 14.65 12.23
N ARG A 8 -40.73 14.90 11.21
CA ARG A 8 -40.49 14.38 9.85
C ARG A 8 -39.28 15.04 9.20
N MET A 9 -39.16 16.38 9.31
CA MET A 9 -37.99 17.11 8.80
C MET A 9 -36.68 16.67 9.46
N VAL A 10 -36.68 16.39 10.77
CA VAL A 10 -35.50 15.91 11.50
C VAL A 10 -35.08 14.52 11.01
N LYS A 11 -36.01 13.57 10.89
CA LYS A 11 -35.70 12.22 10.38
C LYS A 11 -35.21 12.24 8.93
N GLU A 12 -35.80 13.07 8.09
CA GLU A 12 -35.33 13.24 6.71
C GLU A 12 -33.92 13.85 6.67
N ALA A 13 -33.64 14.83 7.51
CA ALA A 13 -32.30 15.43 7.61
C ALA A 13 -31.26 14.40 8.10
N GLU A 14 -31.59 13.60 9.11
CA GLU A 14 -30.73 12.53 9.63
C GLU A 14 -30.45 11.45 8.57
N ALA A 15 -31.48 10.98 7.88
CA ALA A 15 -31.33 9.98 6.81
C ALA A 15 -30.48 10.49 5.65
N ASN A 16 -30.62 11.77 5.26
CA ASN A 16 -29.78 12.38 4.25
C ASN A 16 -28.32 12.53 4.73
N ALA A 17 -28.11 12.95 5.97
CA ALA A 17 -26.77 13.06 6.55
C ALA A 17 -26.04 11.71 6.59
N GLU A 18 -26.73 10.62 6.93
CA GLU A 18 -26.16 9.27 6.89
C GLU A 18 -25.85 8.82 5.46
N ALA A 19 -26.74 9.09 4.50
CA ALA A 19 -26.52 8.77 3.09
C ALA A 19 -25.31 9.53 2.51
N ASP A 20 -25.16 10.81 2.85
CA ASP A 20 -24.02 11.63 2.45
C ASP A 20 -22.72 11.14 3.08
N LYS A 21 -22.75 10.76 4.36
CA LYS A 21 -21.58 10.19 5.04
C LYS A 21 -21.13 8.89 4.37
N LYS A 22 -22.06 7.99 4.04
CA LYS A 22 -21.75 6.74 3.33
C LYS A 22 -21.19 7.00 1.93
N ARG A 23 -21.77 7.93 1.17
CA ARG A 23 -21.25 8.33 -0.15
C ARG A 23 -19.81 8.86 -0.04
N LYS A 24 -19.55 9.72 0.94
CA LYS A 24 -18.21 10.26 1.18
C LYS A 24 -17.20 9.16 1.52
N GLU A 25 -17.57 8.23 2.39
CA GLU A 25 -16.72 7.11 2.78
C GLU A 25 -16.36 6.21 1.59
N VAL A 26 -17.33 5.88 0.74
CA VAL A 26 -17.09 5.10 -0.49
C VAL A 26 -16.07 5.82 -1.39
N VAL A 27 -16.23 7.13 -1.59
CA VAL A 27 -15.31 7.92 -2.43
C VAL A 27 -13.91 7.96 -1.83
N GLU A 28 -13.76 8.17 -0.52
CA GLU A 28 -12.47 8.19 0.16
C GLU A 28 -11.76 6.84 0.02
N VAL A 29 -12.47 5.73 0.26
CA VAL A 29 -11.96 4.37 0.12
C VAL A 29 -11.53 4.07 -1.31
N ARG A 30 -12.32 4.48 -2.31
CA ARG A 30 -11.98 4.33 -3.73
C ARG A 30 -10.71 5.10 -4.09
N ASN A 31 -10.59 6.35 -3.65
CA ASN A 31 -9.42 7.18 -3.92
C ASN A 31 -8.14 6.60 -3.29
N GLN A 32 -8.25 6.04 -2.07
CA GLN A 32 -7.14 5.35 -1.41
C GLN A 32 -6.72 4.09 -2.18
N ALA A 33 -7.70 3.28 -2.58
CA ALA A 33 -7.48 2.06 -3.35
C ALA A 33 -6.86 2.34 -4.73
N ASP A 34 -7.33 3.35 -5.46
CA ASP A 34 -6.75 3.78 -6.74
C ASP A 34 -5.30 4.24 -6.58
N SER A 35 -5.02 5.03 -5.53
CA SER A 35 -3.65 5.47 -5.22
C SER A 35 -2.73 4.28 -4.95
N LEU A 36 -3.23 3.29 -4.20
CA LEU A 36 -2.49 2.07 -3.88
C LEU A 36 -2.27 1.20 -5.14
N CYS A 37 -3.26 1.09 -6.02
CA CYS A 37 -3.14 0.39 -7.30
C CYS A 37 -2.01 0.99 -8.13
N TYR A 38 -1.99 2.32 -8.29
CA TYR A 38 -0.93 3.00 -9.04
C TYR A 38 0.46 2.74 -8.43
N GLN A 39 0.58 2.81 -7.10
CA GLN A 39 1.84 2.53 -6.43
C GLN A 39 2.29 1.08 -6.65
N ALA A 40 1.36 0.12 -6.57
CA ALA A 40 1.64 -1.29 -6.81
C ALA A 40 2.08 -1.57 -8.26
N GLU A 41 1.41 -0.99 -9.26
CA GLU A 41 1.86 -1.12 -10.66
C GLU A 41 3.27 -0.59 -10.86
N LYS A 42 3.59 0.53 -10.21
CA LYS A 42 4.92 1.12 -10.30
C LYS A 42 5.96 0.21 -9.66
N THR A 43 5.71 -0.27 -8.43
CA THR A 43 6.64 -1.17 -7.73
C THR A 43 6.85 -2.48 -8.51
N ILE A 44 5.78 -3.05 -9.09
CA ILE A 44 5.89 -4.24 -9.96
C ILE A 44 6.82 -3.97 -11.14
N LYS A 45 6.64 -2.84 -11.84
CA LYS A 45 7.52 -2.46 -12.96
C LYS A 45 8.97 -2.25 -12.52
N ASP A 46 9.19 -1.63 -11.37
CA ASP A 46 10.53 -1.38 -10.84
C ASP A 46 11.23 -2.69 -10.39
N MET A 47 10.44 -3.69 -9.99
CA MET A 47 10.90 -5.04 -9.62
C MET A 47 10.97 -6.03 -10.79
N ASP A 48 10.49 -5.64 -11.98
CA ASP A 48 10.47 -6.51 -13.15
C ASP A 48 11.90 -6.94 -13.54
N GLY A 49 12.14 -8.24 -13.52
CA GLY A 49 13.46 -8.84 -13.74
C GLY A 49 14.48 -8.64 -12.62
N LYS A 50 14.08 -8.10 -11.45
CA LYS A 50 14.98 -7.84 -10.32
C LYS A 50 14.48 -8.51 -9.02
N GLY A 51 13.18 -8.61 -8.82
CA GLY A 51 12.58 -9.11 -7.57
C GLY A 51 12.21 -10.60 -7.55
N SER A 52 11.63 -11.02 -6.42
CA SER A 52 11.00 -12.33 -6.30
C SER A 52 9.74 -12.39 -7.17
N GLU A 53 9.78 -13.20 -8.24
CA GLU A 53 8.63 -13.41 -9.13
C GLU A 53 7.35 -13.85 -8.39
N GLU A 54 7.49 -14.60 -7.30
CA GLU A 54 6.36 -15.05 -6.51
C GLU A 54 5.65 -13.87 -5.82
N LEU A 55 6.43 -12.94 -5.25
CA LEU A 55 5.89 -11.73 -4.64
C LEU A 55 5.27 -10.81 -5.68
N VAL A 56 5.94 -10.62 -6.82
CA VAL A 56 5.40 -9.84 -7.94
C VAL A 56 4.04 -10.39 -8.40
N LYS A 57 3.94 -11.71 -8.62
CA LYS A 57 2.67 -12.37 -9.00
C LYS A 57 1.59 -12.23 -7.92
N LYS A 58 1.94 -12.28 -6.63
CA LYS A 58 0.98 -12.06 -5.52
C LYS A 58 0.45 -10.63 -5.53
N VAL A 59 1.31 -9.62 -5.68
CA VAL A 59 0.90 -8.20 -5.76
C VAL A 59 0.06 -7.97 -7.02
N GLU A 60 0.43 -8.55 -8.16
CA GLU A 60 -0.31 -8.43 -9.42
C GLU A 60 -1.71 -9.04 -9.33
N ALA A 61 -1.84 -10.24 -8.74
CA ALA A 61 -3.15 -10.87 -8.53
C ALA A 61 -4.05 -10.04 -7.58
N ALA A 62 -3.49 -9.52 -6.49
CA ALA A 62 -4.21 -8.65 -5.57
C ALA A 62 -4.62 -7.32 -6.22
N LEU A 63 -3.75 -6.75 -7.06
CA LEU A 63 -4.03 -5.54 -7.83
C LEU A 63 -5.16 -5.73 -8.83
N VAL A 64 -5.16 -6.82 -9.60
CA VAL A 64 -6.24 -7.14 -10.53
C VAL A 64 -7.55 -7.30 -9.77
N THR A 65 -7.53 -7.99 -8.63
CA THR A 65 -8.72 -8.17 -7.78
C THR A 65 -9.26 -6.83 -7.29
N LEU A 66 -8.40 -5.95 -6.74
CA LEU A 66 -8.80 -4.63 -6.26
C LEU A 66 -9.38 -3.77 -7.39
N LYS A 67 -8.78 -3.79 -8.58
CA LYS A 67 -9.29 -3.07 -9.76
C LYS A 67 -10.66 -3.55 -10.21
N GLU A 68 -10.91 -4.86 -10.20
CA GLU A 68 -12.25 -5.39 -10.50
C GLU A 68 -13.26 -4.96 -9.45
N THR A 69 -12.88 -4.98 -8.17
CA THR A 69 -13.73 -4.51 -7.06
C THR A 69 -14.04 -3.02 -7.17
N LEU A 70 -13.08 -2.21 -7.60
CA LEU A 70 -13.26 -0.78 -7.85
C LEU A 70 -14.26 -0.47 -8.99
N LYS A 71 -14.62 -1.44 -9.85
CA LYS A 71 -15.70 -1.25 -10.81
C LYS A 71 -17.10 -1.28 -10.17
N GLY A 72 -17.22 -1.84 -8.96
CA GLY A 72 -18.44 -1.81 -8.15
C GLY A 72 -18.40 -0.71 -7.09
N ASP A 73 -19.42 -0.67 -6.21
CA ASP A 73 -19.58 0.34 -5.15
C ASP A 73 -19.57 -0.27 -3.73
N ASP A 74 -19.01 -1.47 -3.59
CA ASP A 74 -18.93 -2.17 -2.31
C ASP A 74 -17.74 -1.67 -1.49
N ALA A 75 -17.98 -0.66 -0.64
CA ALA A 75 -16.95 -0.05 0.20
C ALA A 75 -16.26 -1.06 1.13
N GLU A 76 -16.98 -2.07 1.65
CA GLU A 76 -16.39 -3.08 2.53
C GLU A 76 -15.44 -3.98 1.76
N LYS A 77 -15.86 -4.40 0.56
CA LYS A 77 -15.00 -5.20 -0.32
C LYS A 77 -13.79 -4.43 -0.80
N ILE A 78 -13.94 -3.15 -1.16
CA ILE A 78 -12.79 -2.30 -1.57
C ILE A 78 -11.80 -2.18 -0.41
N LYS A 79 -12.25 -1.95 0.83
CA LYS A 79 -11.36 -1.91 1.99
C LYS A 79 -10.61 -3.22 2.19
N ALA A 80 -11.32 -4.35 2.18
CA ALA A 80 -10.71 -5.66 2.35
C ALA A 80 -9.65 -5.96 1.27
N ASP A 81 -9.97 -5.68 0.01
CA ASP A 81 -9.03 -5.90 -1.11
C ASP A 81 -7.85 -4.90 -1.06
N THR A 82 -8.07 -3.67 -0.55
CA THR A 82 -7.01 -2.68 -0.32
C THR A 82 -6.02 -3.16 0.73
N GLU A 83 -6.51 -3.67 1.86
CA GLU A 83 -5.65 -4.26 2.89
C GLU A 83 -4.91 -5.50 2.37
N ALA A 84 -5.58 -6.33 1.57
CA ALA A 84 -4.99 -7.51 0.95
C ALA A 84 -3.88 -7.16 -0.05
N LEU A 85 -3.95 -6.02 -0.74
CA LEU A 85 -2.89 -5.51 -1.61
C LEU A 85 -1.75 -4.84 -0.80
N THR A 86 -2.09 -4.16 0.30
CA THR A 86 -1.12 -3.37 1.09
C THR A 86 0.01 -4.22 1.63
N LYS A 87 -0.32 -5.39 2.21
CA LYS A 87 0.67 -6.28 2.83
C LYS A 87 1.73 -6.80 1.84
N PRO A 88 1.37 -7.47 0.73
CA PRO A 88 2.36 -7.94 -0.24
C PRO A 88 3.05 -6.78 -0.96
N LEU A 89 2.39 -5.63 -1.15
CA LEU A 89 3.04 -4.44 -1.72
C LEU A 89 4.16 -3.92 -0.82
N TYR A 90 3.95 -3.90 0.50
CA TYR A 90 4.97 -3.47 1.45
C TYR A 90 6.17 -4.43 1.46
N GLU A 91 5.91 -5.73 1.43
CA GLU A 91 6.95 -6.77 1.30
C GLU A 91 7.75 -6.60 -0.01
N LEU A 92 7.08 -6.39 -1.13
CA LEU A 92 7.72 -6.17 -2.43
C LEU A 92 8.53 -4.84 -2.45
N SER A 93 8.00 -3.78 -1.84
CA SER A 93 8.67 -2.48 -1.77
C SER A 93 9.92 -2.54 -0.87
N ALA A 94 9.85 -3.30 0.23
CA ALA A 94 11.02 -3.55 1.09
C ALA A 94 12.11 -4.32 0.35
N GLU A 95 11.75 -5.30 -0.48
CA GLU A 95 12.69 -6.03 -1.34
C GLU A 95 13.32 -5.11 -2.38
N LEU A 96 12.52 -4.26 -3.05
CA LEU A 96 13.03 -3.26 -3.99
C LEU A 96 14.05 -2.33 -3.32
N TYR A 97 13.77 -1.87 -2.09
CA TYR A 97 14.68 -1.01 -1.34
C TYR A 97 15.99 -1.73 -1.01
N LYS A 98 15.92 -2.99 -0.53
CA LYS A 98 17.11 -3.82 -0.30
C LYS A 98 17.95 -4.01 -1.56
N GLN A 99 17.31 -4.21 -2.72
CA GLN A 99 18.03 -4.37 -3.98
C GLN A 99 18.65 -3.09 -4.51
N THR A 100 17.97 -1.95 -4.32
CA THR A 100 18.52 -0.64 -4.70
C THR A 100 19.66 -0.21 -3.79
N GLU A 101 19.63 -0.57 -2.50
CA GLU A 101 20.75 -0.43 -1.57
C GLU A 101 21.90 -1.38 -1.92
N ALA A 102 21.63 -2.64 -2.24
CA ALA A 102 22.66 -3.61 -2.66
C ALA A 102 23.29 -3.26 -4.01
N ALA A 103 22.53 -2.64 -4.93
CA ALA A 103 23.04 -2.08 -6.17
C ALA A 103 23.90 -0.81 -5.94
N LYS A 104 23.80 -0.19 -4.77
CA LYS A 104 24.75 0.79 -4.24
C LYS A 104 25.82 0.10 -3.37
N GLY A 105 26.48 -0.92 -3.94
CA GLY A 105 27.81 -1.31 -3.48
C GLY A 105 28.81 -0.13 -3.62
N PRO A 106 29.96 -0.15 -2.91
CA PRO A 106 30.76 1.03 -2.58
C PRO A 106 31.54 1.60 -3.79
N GLU A 107 30.86 2.29 -4.70
CA GLU A 107 31.47 3.16 -5.71
C GLU A 107 31.17 4.65 -5.42
N GLY A 108 31.35 5.02 -4.15
CA GLY A 108 31.22 6.39 -3.65
C GLY A 108 32.37 6.80 -2.74
N ALA A 109 33.58 6.26 -2.93
CA ALA A 109 34.79 6.75 -2.28
C ALA A 109 35.36 7.97 -3.02
N ALA A 110 34.66 9.11 -2.98
CA ALA A 110 35.25 10.42 -3.20
C ALA A 110 34.31 11.56 -2.74
N GLY A 111 34.49 11.99 -1.48
CA GLY A 111 34.20 13.36 -1.07
C GLY A 111 32.97 13.57 -0.16
N GLY A 112 33.22 13.82 1.12
CA GLY A 112 32.27 14.52 1.99
C GLY A 112 32.20 13.98 3.42
N GLU A 113 32.97 14.59 4.32
CA GLU A 113 32.98 14.35 5.77
C GLU A 113 31.62 14.47 6.50
N LYS A 114 31.53 13.76 7.64
CA LYS A 114 30.66 13.95 8.83
C LYS A 114 29.19 13.50 8.69
N LYS A 115 28.58 12.69 9.59
CA LYS A 115 28.87 12.33 10.99
C LYS A 115 27.80 11.33 11.48
N ALA A 116 28.23 10.35 12.29
CA ALA A 116 27.50 9.52 13.27
C ALA A 116 26.39 8.57 12.72
N ALA A 117 26.59 7.24 12.71
CA ALA A 117 26.59 6.26 13.82
C ALA A 117 25.19 5.64 14.03
N ASP A 118 25.18 4.30 14.22
CA ASP A 118 24.05 3.34 14.23
C ASP A 118 23.39 3.12 12.86
N ASP A 119 23.33 1.91 12.29
CA ASP A 119 22.90 0.67 12.95
C ASP A 119 23.64 -0.54 12.35
N VAL A 120 23.99 -1.47 13.23
CA VAL A 120 24.88 -2.62 12.99
C VAL A 120 24.17 -3.68 12.14
N VAL A 121 24.65 -3.92 10.92
CA VAL A 121 24.26 -5.12 10.18
C VAL A 121 25.01 -6.31 10.78
N ASP A 122 24.29 -7.06 11.61
CA ASP A 122 24.66 -8.37 12.14
C ASP A 122 24.73 -9.38 10.98
N ALA A 123 25.81 -9.30 10.21
CA ALA A 123 26.21 -10.37 9.32
C ALA A 123 27.04 -11.35 10.15
N GLU A 124 26.37 -12.32 10.76
CA GLU A 124 27.01 -13.57 11.19
C GLU A 124 27.69 -14.19 9.96
N VAL A 125 28.98 -13.88 9.81
CA VAL A 125 29.88 -14.59 8.93
C VAL A 125 30.07 -15.98 9.54
N VAL A 126 29.31 -16.95 9.02
CA VAL A 126 29.63 -18.37 9.15
C VAL A 126 30.87 -18.61 8.28
N ASP A 127 32.05 -18.31 8.83
CA ASP A 127 33.31 -18.83 8.30
C ASP A 127 33.45 -20.28 8.77
N GLU A 128 32.86 -21.20 7.99
CA GLU A 128 33.39 -22.54 7.86
C GLU A 128 34.74 -22.44 7.16
N ASP A 129 35.84 -22.50 7.92
CA ASP A 129 37.12 -22.92 7.34
C ASP A 129 37.88 -23.88 8.25
N LYS A 130 38.04 -25.09 7.72
CA LYS A 130 38.81 -26.22 8.25
C LYS A 130 40.31 -25.96 8.06
N LYS A 131 41.12 -26.20 9.09
CA LYS A 131 42.29 -27.09 9.04
C LYS A 131 42.91 -27.33 10.41
#